data_AF-A0A2V5Q0T9-F1
#
_entry.id   AF-A0A2V5Q0T9-F1
#
_cell.length_a   1.000
_cell.length_b   1.000
_cell.length_c   1.000
_cell.angle_alpha   90.00
_cell.angle_beta   90.00
_cell.angle_gamma   90.00
#
_symmetry.space_group_name_H-M   'P 1'
#
loop_
_entity.id
_entity.type
_entity.pdbx_description
1 polymer ?
#
loop_
_entity_poly.entity_id
_entity_poly.type
_entity_poly.pdbx_seq_one_letter_code
_entity_poly.pdbx_strand_id
1 'polypeptide(L)'
;MNSRWTPSGKPALEGAGLIIVLALMALLTGLALAYFSHTATDRQLAQASFHDASADLLARSAVDIVVGSLKREIVAAGTMVTQANIQPQRSGDDASIPNLIRRSVRNDAIPPPAVPSFASALSSGPVDPANPKRGEITRARWNSHRLISATANFTPPDWVLVTLRGPDPAPQPSDVVGRYAFAVYDEGGLLDMNLAGFPAWAGTSAANPQPTPTPWQVNVGRKGTIAFADLGALPTPPTSSQINKIVGWRNYGTTKQTATAFRKFSFQLDPNAQQDTWGSYLLDFGDAPYTDPSIYSFVSVPSDFPSNDRTDQAFMTRKELLRLQGSIGFSEDLLQYMGVFSRERNRPAPDWRSLNDRSPDRFPMNAIGLVKPAPPESVTTRGRGNGQGRGNGWNGRGRYRGSIRDILAMFGLAWVNGSGTDKSQLGYWG
;
A
#
# COMPACT_ATOMS: atom_id res chain seq x y z
N MET A 1 56.77 48.84 88.12
CA MET A 1 57.79 47.96 87.50
C MET A 1 57.28 46.53 87.55
N ASN A 2 57.56 45.77 86.47
CA ASN A 2 57.28 44.34 86.24
C ASN A 2 55.87 44.04 85.69
N SER A 3 55.65 44.05 84.37
CA SER A 3 56.10 43.13 83.29
C SER A 3 55.22 41.88 83.13
N ARG A 4 54.21 42.02 82.26
CA ARG A 4 53.92 41.17 81.09
C ARG A 4 54.37 39.70 81.14
N TRP A 5 53.39 38.79 81.08
CA TRP A 5 53.50 37.58 80.26
C TRP A 5 52.18 37.38 79.52
N THR A 6 52.17 37.74 78.23
CA THR A 6 51.16 37.30 77.26
C THR A 6 51.84 36.23 76.40
N PRO A 7 51.37 34.98 76.39
CA PRO A 7 51.84 33.99 75.42
C PRO A 7 51.48 34.47 74.01
N SER A 8 52.48 34.37 73.13
CA SER A 8 52.44 34.68 71.71
C SER A 8 51.89 33.49 70.91
N GLY A 9 50.97 33.77 69.97
CA GLY A 9 50.63 32.91 68.81
C GLY A 9 49.83 31.63 69.13
N LYS A 10 48.91 31.14 68.32
CA LYS A 10 48.64 31.28 66.88
C LYS A 10 47.17 30.90 66.60
N PRO A 11 46.23 31.81 66.29
CA PRO A 11 44.85 31.41 65.98
C PRO A 11 44.55 31.22 64.48
N ALA A 12 45.40 31.71 63.58
CA ALA A 12 45.06 31.81 62.15
C ALA A 12 45.41 30.56 61.30
N LEU A 13 46.35 29.72 61.75
CA LEU A 13 46.81 28.55 60.98
C LEU A 13 45.93 27.30 61.17
N GLU A 14 45.34 27.11 62.35
CA GLU A 14 44.51 25.93 62.66
C GLU A 14 43.14 25.98 61.96
N GLY A 15 42.53 27.16 61.87
CA GLY A 15 41.26 27.36 61.16
C GLY A 15 41.37 27.15 59.63
N ALA A 16 42.48 27.57 59.03
CA ALA A 16 42.74 27.37 57.60
C ALA A 16 42.91 25.88 57.25
N GLY A 17 43.59 25.11 58.11
CA GLY A 17 43.75 23.66 57.94
C GLY A 17 42.41 22.92 57.93
N LEU A 18 41.49 23.29 58.84
CA LEU A 18 40.17 22.68 58.92
C LEU A 18 39.33 22.93 57.64
N ILE A 19 39.36 24.15 57.11
CA ILE A 19 38.64 24.51 55.88
C ILE A 19 39.16 23.73 54.68
N ILE A 20 40.49 23.59 54.56
CA ILE A 20 41.11 22.81 53.48
C ILE A 20 40.71 21.33 53.56
N VAL A 21 40.72 20.73 54.75
CA VAL A 21 40.32 19.33 54.94
C VAL A 21 38.84 19.11 54.64
N LEU A 22 37.96 20.02 55.08
CA LEU A 22 36.53 19.95 54.76
C LEU A 22 36.27 20.12 53.26
N ALA A 23 36.96 21.04 52.60
CA ALA A 23 36.87 21.22 51.15
C ALA A 23 37.35 19.96 50.39
N LEU A 24 38.46 19.36 50.81
CA LEU A 24 38.96 18.10 50.25
C LEU A 24 37.99 16.94 50.48
N MET A 25 37.36 16.85 51.65
CA MET A 25 36.39 15.81 51.96
C MET A 25 35.09 15.99 51.16
N ALA A 26 34.63 17.22 50.98
CA ALA A 26 33.50 17.55 50.10
C ALA A 26 33.80 17.20 48.63
N LEU A 27 35.01 17.49 48.15
CA LEU A 27 35.44 17.12 46.80
C LEU A 27 35.54 15.60 46.63
N LEU A 28 36.09 14.88 47.61
CA LEU A 28 36.24 13.43 47.56
C LEU A 28 34.90 12.71 47.62
N THR A 29 33.97 13.18 48.46
CA THR A 29 32.59 12.65 48.51
C THR A 29 31.83 12.94 47.22
N GLY A 30 31.96 14.16 46.67
CA GLY A 30 31.40 14.52 45.38
C GLY A 30 31.93 13.65 44.23
N LEU A 31 33.24 13.41 44.20
CA LEU A 31 33.87 12.54 43.21
C LEU A 31 33.41 11.08 43.34
N ALA A 32 33.31 10.56 44.58
CA ALA A 32 32.81 9.22 44.84
C ALA A 32 31.35 9.06 44.39
N LEU A 33 30.48 10.02 44.73
CA LEU A 33 29.08 10.06 44.27
C LEU A 33 28.97 10.11 42.75
N ALA A 34 29.79 10.95 42.09
CA ALA A 34 29.83 11.04 40.64
C ALA A 34 30.24 9.70 40.00
N TYR A 35 31.27 9.04 40.55
CA TYR A 35 31.72 7.73 40.08
C TYR A 35 30.65 6.64 40.26
N PHE A 36 29.98 6.58 41.43
CA PHE A 36 28.89 5.64 41.65
C PHE A 36 27.68 5.92 40.76
N SER A 37 27.36 7.19 40.51
CA SER A 37 26.29 7.59 39.60
C SER A 37 26.60 7.20 38.15
N HIS A 38 27.85 7.40 37.71
CA HIS A 38 28.30 7.01 36.36
C HIS A 38 28.22 5.49 36.19
N THR A 39 28.79 4.72 37.12
CA THR A 39 28.79 3.25 37.06
C THR A 39 27.38 2.64 37.16
N ALA A 40 26.47 3.26 37.92
CA ALA A 40 25.07 2.83 37.97
C ALA A 40 24.35 3.05 36.63
N THR A 41 24.55 4.22 36.01
CA THR A 41 23.99 4.55 34.69
C THR A 41 24.54 3.60 33.62
N ASP A 42 25.85 3.37 33.60
CA ASP A 42 26.49 2.45 32.65
C ASP A 42 25.95 1.04 32.77
N ARG A 43 25.76 0.54 34.00
CA ARG A 43 25.16 -0.78 34.23
C ARG A 43 23.73 -0.85 33.73
N GLN A 44 22.92 0.17 33.99
CA GLN A 44 21.54 0.22 33.47
C GLN A 44 21.50 0.26 31.95
N LEU A 45 22.39 1.03 31.32
CA LEU A 45 22.50 1.10 29.86
C LEU A 45 22.97 -0.23 29.27
N ALA A 46 23.96 -0.89 29.89
CA ALA A 46 24.45 -2.19 29.47
C ALA A 46 23.35 -3.27 29.60
N GLN A 47 22.59 -3.25 30.70
CA GLN A 47 21.44 -4.15 30.89
C GLN A 47 20.34 -3.91 29.86
N ALA A 48 19.98 -2.65 29.60
CA ALA A 48 19.00 -2.30 28.57
C ALA A 48 19.46 -2.78 27.19
N SER A 49 20.72 -2.51 26.83
CA SER A 49 21.31 -2.94 25.55
C SER A 49 21.33 -4.46 25.40
N PHE A 50 21.66 -5.19 26.48
CA PHE A 50 21.61 -6.65 26.49
C PHE A 50 20.18 -7.17 26.31
N HIS A 51 19.21 -6.59 27.03
CA HIS A 51 17.81 -6.98 26.91
C HIS A 51 17.27 -6.71 25.49
N ASP A 52 17.62 -5.57 24.88
CA ASP A 52 17.23 -5.25 23.50
C ASP A 52 17.82 -6.25 22.49
N ALA A 53 19.11 -6.57 22.61
CA ALA A 53 19.73 -7.57 21.74
C ALA A 53 19.10 -8.96 21.93
N SER A 54 18.81 -9.36 23.17
CA SER A 54 18.14 -10.63 23.46
C SER A 54 16.73 -10.69 22.89
N ALA A 55 15.99 -9.58 22.94
CA ALA A 55 14.65 -9.46 22.38
C ALA A 55 14.66 -9.51 20.85
N ASP A 56 15.64 -8.88 20.18
CA ASP A 56 15.79 -8.94 18.72
C ASP A 56 16.11 -10.37 18.24
N LEU A 57 17.04 -11.06 18.93
CA LEU A 57 17.34 -12.46 18.63
C LEU A 57 16.13 -13.37 18.82
N LEU A 58 15.38 -13.19 19.92
CA LEU A 58 14.13 -13.91 20.16
C LEU A 58 13.12 -13.63 19.04
N ALA A 59 12.94 -12.37 18.64
CA ALA A 59 12.01 -11.98 17.57
C ALA A 59 12.38 -12.61 16.22
N ARG A 60 13.67 -12.63 15.84
CA ARG A 60 14.15 -13.31 14.63
C ARG A 60 13.88 -14.80 14.68
N SER A 61 14.19 -15.45 15.80
CA SER A 61 13.93 -16.88 15.98
C SER A 61 12.44 -17.21 15.91
N ALA A 62 11.58 -16.35 16.46
CA ALA A 62 10.13 -16.51 16.39
C ALA A 62 9.62 -16.41 14.95
N VAL A 63 10.13 -15.45 14.17
CA VAL A 63 9.82 -15.34 12.73
C VAL A 63 10.25 -16.60 11.98
N ASP A 64 11.46 -17.12 12.24
CA ASP A 64 11.94 -18.34 11.59
C ASP A 64 11.08 -19.57 11.92
N ILE A 65 10.62 -19.69 13.17
CA ILE A 65 9.69 -20.77 13.59
C ILE A 65 8.36 -20.65 12.84
N VAL A 66 7.78 -19.45 12.78
CA VAL A 66 6.49 -19.20 12.10
C VAL A 66 6.62 -19.45 10.60
N VAL A 67 7.63 -18.87 9.95
CA VAL A 67 7.90 -19.13 8.52
C VAL A 67 8.20 -20.60 8.27
N GLY A 68 8.93 -21.27 9.17
CA GLY A 68 9.19 -22.70 9.12
C GLY A 68 7.93 -23.55 9.22
N SER A 69 6.93 -23.16 10.02
CA SER A 69 5.61 -23.83 10.02
C SER A 69 4.86 -23.67 8.69
N LEU A 70 4.86 -22.47 8.11
CA LEU A 70 4.21 -22.20 6.82
C LEU A 70 4.90 -22.94 5.67
N LYS A 71 6.23 -23.02 5.68
CA LYS A 71 6.99 -23.81 4.70
C LYS A 71 6.72 -25.31 4.83
N ARG A 72 6.63 -25.82 6.08
CA ARG A 72 6.31 -27.24 6.32
C ARG A 72 4.94 -27.61 5.78
N GLU A 73 3.97 -26.71 5.86
CA GLU A 73 2.65 -26.90 5.27
C GLU A 73 2.72 -27.13 3.75
N ILE A 74 3.52 -26.32 3.05
CA ILE A 74 3.75 -26.48 1.59
C ILE A 74 4.39 -27.83 1.28
N VAL A 75 5.41 -28.23 2.06
CA VAL A 75 6.10 -29.52 1.86
C VAL A 75 5.18 -30.70 2.17
N ALA A 76 4.40 -30.62 3.25
CA ALA A 76 3.49 -31.68 3.68
C ALA A 76 2.25 -31.81 2.78
N ALA A 77 1.84 -30.74 2.10
CA ALA A 77 0.79 -30.78 1.06
C ALA A 77 1.17 -31.67 -0.13
N GLY A 78 2.46 -31.93 -0.35
CA GLY A 78 2.94 -32.82 -1.41
C GLY A 78 2.73 -32.28 -2.82
N THR A 79 2.53 -33.17 -3.80
CA THR A 79 2.43 -32.83 -5.22
C THR A 79 1.04 -32.42 -5.69
N MET A 80 0.01 -32.61 -4.86
CA MET A 80 -1.37 -32.26 -5.20
C MET A 80 -1.67 -30.83 -4.75
N VAL A 81 -1.31 -29.83 -5.57
CA VAL A 81 -1.77 -28.45 -5.37
C VAL A 81 -3.25 -28.38 -5.74
N THR A 82 -4.09 -28.17 -4.74
CA THR A 82 -5.52 -27.91 -4.84
C THR A 82 -5.79 -26.44 -4.52
N GLN A 83 -6.98 -25.93 -4.84
CA GLN A 83 -7.38 -24.59 -4.42
C GLN A 83 -7.34 -24.43 -2.87
N ALA A 84 -7.47 -25.53 -2.12
CA ALA A 84 -7.49 -25.52 -0.66
C ALA A 84 -6.08 -25.44 -0.02
N ASN A 85 -4.99 -25.64 -0.77
CA ASN A 85 -3.62 -25.61 -0.25
C ASN A 85 -2.67 -24.69 -1.06
N ILE A 86 -3.21 -23.87 -1.97
CA ILE A 86 -2.44 -22.84 -2.69
C ILE A 86 -2.11 -21.63 -1.81
N GLN A 87 -2.84 -21.48 -0.70
CA GLN A 87 -2.61 -20.48 0.35
C GLN A 87 -2.39 -21.20 1.68
N PRO A 88 -1.69 -20.58 2.65
CA PRO A 88 -1.60 -21.14 3.98
C PRO A 88 -3.00 -21.31 4.59
N GLN A 89 -3.22 -22.45 5.24
CA GLN A 89 -4.47 -22.77 5.91
C GLN A 89 -4.71 -21.81 7.06
N ARG A 90 -5.97 -21.44 7.20
CA ARG A 90 -6.42 -20.48 8.18
C ARG A 90 -6.60 -21.15 9.55
N SER A 91 -6.21 -20.45 10.61
CA SER A 91 -6.54 -20.86 11.98
C SER A 91 -6.51 -19.70 12.95
N GLY A 92 -7.49 -19.68 13.84
CA GLY A 92 -7.73 -18.55 14.73
C GLY A 92 -8.14 -17.29 13.98
N ASP A 93 -8.52 -17.40 12.71
CA ASP A 93 -9.02 -16.30 11.92
C ASP A 93 -10.43 -15.89 12.36
N ASP A 94 -10.86 -14.71 11.89
CA ASP A 94 -12.18 -14.18 12.13
C ASP A 94 -12.73 -13.64 10.80
N ALA A 95 -13.99 -13.95 10.49
CA ALA A 95 -14.62 -13.56 9.22
C ALA A 95 -14.70 -12.04 9.04
N SER A 96 -14.71 -11.26 10.13
CA SER A 96 -14.65 -9.79 10.09
C SER A 96 -13.25 -9.25 9.78
N ILE A 97 -12.22 -10.11 9.72
CA ILE A 97 -10.84 -9.77 9.34
C ILE A 97 -10.39 -10.68 8.20
N PRO A 98 -10.85 -10.44 6.95
CA PRO A 98 -10.61 -11.37 5.83
C PRO A 98 -9.13 -11.63 5.53
N ASN A 99 -8.27 -10.65 5.81
CA ASN A 99 -6.84 -10.78 5.59
C ASN A 99 -6.13 -11.54 6.72
N LEU A 100 -6.74 -11.76 7.89
CA LEU A 100 -6.11 -12.56 8.95
C LEU A 100 -6.13 -14.02 8.52
N ILE A 101 -4.95 -14.55 8.17
CA ILE A 101 -4.82 -15.96 7.85
C ILE A 101 -4.65 -16.74 9.15
N ARG A 102 -3.79 -16.25 10.05
CA ARG A 102 -3.39 -17.06 11.20
C ARG A 102 -3.05 -16.25 12.42
N ARG A 103 -3.31 -16.77 13.60
CA ARG A 103 -2.71 -16.27 14.85
C ARG A 103 -2.26 -17.41 15.75
N SER A 104 -1.44 -17.10 16.75
CA SER A 104 -1.14 -18.05 17.82
C SER A 104 -2.40 -18.29 18.67
N VAL A 105 -2.83 -19.55 18.77
CA VAL A 105 -4.01 -19.97 19.51
C VAL A 105 -3.70 -21.23 20.31
N ARG A 106 -4.10 -21.26 21.57
CA ARG A 106 -3.98 -22.45 22.41
C ARG A 106 -4.81 -23.60 21.83
N ASN A 107 -4.27 -24.81 21.84
CA ASN A 107 -4.96 -26.01 21.32
C ASN A 107 -5.41 -25.81 19.87
N ASP A 108 -4.55 -25.21 19.05
CA ASP A 108 -4.79 -24.98 17.63
C ASP A 108 -5.13 -26.31 16.91
N ALA A 109 -6.41 -26.52 16.60
CA ALA A 109 -6.92 -27.73 15.99
C ALA A 109 -6.87 -27.70 14.45
N ILE A 110 -5.97 -26.90 13.88
CA ILE A 110 -5.78 -26.83 12.43
C ILE A 110 -5.45 -28.23 11.87
N PRO A 111 -6.12 -28.68 10.80
CA PRO A 111 -5.87 -29.99 10.22
C PRO A 111 -4.53 -30.03 9.47
N PRO A 112 -3.91 -31.21 9.29
CA PRO A 112 -2.80 -31.39 8.35
C PRO A 112 -3.21 -30.97 6.92
N PRO A 113 -2.30 -30.44 6.10
CA PRO A 113 -0.84 -30.38 6.27
C PRO A 113 -0.34 -29.23 7.16
N ALA A 114 -1.22 -28.36 7.67
CA ALA A 114 -0.78 -27.23 8.47
C ALA A 114 -0.30 -27.67 9.86
N VAL A 115 0.67 -26.92 10.39
CA VAL A 115 1.30 -27.23 11.68
C VAL A 115 0.66 -26.38 12.78
N PRO A 116 0.01 -26.95 13.81
CA PRO A 116 -0.56 -26.22 14.94
C PRO A 116 0.41 -25.23 15.60
N SER A 117 -0.13 -24.14 16.12
CA SER A 117 0.64 -23.22 16.96
C SER A 117 0.90 -23.83 18.36
N PHE A 118 2.11 -23.67 18.91
CA PHE A 118 2.49 -24.10 20.26
C PHE A 118 2.11 -23.07 21.34
N ALA A 119 0.99 -22.38 21.18
CA ALA A 119 0.61 -21.31 22.08
C ALA A 119 0.12 -21.82 23.44
N SER A 120 0.47 -21.08 24.49
CA SER A 120 0.03 -21.32 25.86
C SER A 120 -1.40 -20.81 26.10
N ALA A 121 -1.91 -21.00 27.31
CA ALA A 121 -3.21 -20.47 27.73
C ALA A 121 -3.24 -18.96 28.02
N LEU A 122 -2.10 -18.28 27.92
CA LEU A 122 -1.97 -16.89 28.30
C LEU A 122 -2.21 -15.99 27.09
N SER A 123 -3.29 -15.21 27.11
CA SER A 123 -3.53 -14.22 26.06
C SER A 123 -2.49 -13.10 26.07
N SER A 124 -2.16 -12.57 24.88
CA SER A 124 -1.36 -11.35 24.75
C SER A 124 -2.14 -10.07 25.03
N GLY A 125 -3.47 -10.13 25.00
CA GLY A 125 -4.34 -8.98 25.19
C GLY A 125 -4.49 -8.57 26.66
N PRO A 126 -4.78 -7.30 26.94
CA PRO A 126 -5.17 -6.87 28.27
C PRO A 126 -6.57 -7.38 28.63
N VAL A 127 -6.76 -7.77 29.89
CA VAL A 127 -8.09 -8.07 30.43
C VAL A 127 -8.94 -6.80 30.52
N ASP A 128 -8.31 -5.68 30.91
CA ASP A 128 -8.89 -4.35 30.90
C ASP A 128 -8.14 -3.46 29.88
N PRO A 129 -8.73 -3.15 28.72
CA PRO A 129 -8.12 -2.30 27.71
C PRO A 129 -7.81 -0.87 28.19
N ALA A 130 -8.50 -0.37 29.22
CA ALA A 130 -8.26 0.97 29.77
C ALA A 130 -7.01 1.01 30.68
N ASN A 131 -6.64 -0.12 31.28
CA ASN A 131 -5.52 -0.25 32.20
C ASN A 131 -4.62 -1.44 31.84
N PRO A 132 -3.93 -1.38 30.67
CA PRO A 132 -3.07 -2.47 30.24
C PRO A 132 -1.87 -2.64 31.17
N LYS A 133 -1.59 -3.88 31.57
CA LYS A 133 -0.44 -4.22 32.43
C LYS A 133 0.84 -4.36 31.60
N ARG A 134 1.98 -4.28 32.29
CA ARG A 134 3.29 -4.46 31.66
C ARG A 134 3.36 -5.82 30.96
N GLY A 135 3.59 -5.77 29.64
CA GLY A 135 3.74 -6.95 28.81
C GLY A 135 2.44 -7.45 28.17
N GLU A 136 1.32 -6.77 28.35
CA GLU A 136 0.11 -6.93 27.55
C GLU A 136 0.18 -6.03 26.30
N ILE A 137 -0.50 -6.44 25.23
CA ILE A 137 -0.53 -5.75 23.93
C ILE A 137 -1.99 -5.39 23.63
N THR A 138 -2.27 -4.08 23.61
CA THR A 138 -3.61 -3.57 23.30
C THR A 138 -4.02 -3.86 21.86
N ARG A 139 -5.33 -3.90 21.59
CA ARG A 139 -5.85 -4.02 20.22
C ARG A 139 -5.31 -2.92 19.29
N ALA A 140 -5.16 -1.70 19.79
CA ALA A 140 -4.60 -0.60 19.00
C ALA A 140 -3.15 -0.86 18.57
N ARG A 141 -2.35 -1.49 19.45
CA ARG A 141 -0.97 -1.89 19.13
C ARG A 141 -0.92 -3.07 18.18
N TRP A 142 -1.79 -4.07 18.36
CA TRP A 142 -1.95 -5.16 17.38
C TRP A 142 -2.36 -4.63 16.01
N ASN A 143 -3.27 -3.65 15.96
CA ASN A 143 -3.71 -3.03 14.72
C ASN A 143 -2.83 -1.85 14.26
N SER A 144 -1.56 -1.77 14.66
CA SER A 144 -0.69 -0.67 14.19
C SER A 144 -0.47 -0.69 12.68
N HIS A 145 -0.67 -1.86 12.05
CA HIS A 145 -0.63 -2.03 10.60
C HIS A 145 -1.96 -1.68 9.91
N ARG A 146 -3.06 -1.42 10.63
CA ARG A 146 -4.36 -1.04 10.06
C ARG A 146 -4.91 -2.03 9.03
N LEU A 147 -4.73 -3.35 9.27
CA LEU A 147 -5.41 -4.40 8.47
C LEU A 147 -6.64 -4.97 9.19
N ILE A 148 -6.94 -4.47 10.39
CA ILE A 148 -8.12 -4.84 11.16
C ILE A 148 -9.06 -3.63 11.12
N SER A 149 -10.27 -3.81 10.61
CA SER A 149 -11.29 -2.76 10.67
C SER A 149 -11.64 -2.39 12.12
N ALA A 150 -12.02 -1.14 12.35
CA ALA A 150 -12.53 -0.65 13.63
C ALA A 150 -13.70 -1.50 14.16
N THR A 151 -14.56 -2.01 13.27
CA THR A 151 -15.73 -2.83 13.62
C THR A 151 -15.43 -4.32 13.77
N ALA A 152 -14.21 -4.76 13.44
CA ALA A 152 -13.87 -6.17 13.48
C ALA A 152 -13.73 -6.73 14.91
N ASN A 153 -14.16 -7.97 15.10
CA ASN A 153 -14.03 -8.71 16.35
C ASN A 153 -12.63 -9.32 16.45
N PHE A 154 -11.65 -8.51 16.86
CA PHE A 154 -10.29 -8.99 17.04
C PHE A 154 -10.09 -9.64 18.41
N THR A 155 -9.78 -10.93 18.40
CA THR A 155 -9.30 -11.63 19.60
C THR A 155 -7.76 -11.62 19.61
N PRO A 156 -7.11 -11.07 20.64
CA PRO A 156 -5.66 -11.05 20.75
C PRO A 156 -5.06 -12.47 20.65
N PRO A 157 -3.90 -12.65 20.00
CA PRO A 157 -3.22 -13.94 19.95
C PRO A 157 -2.75 -14.39 21.34
N ASP A 158 -2.57 -15.69 21.52
CA ASP A 158 -2.02 -16.27 22.73
C ASP A 158 -0.49 -16.25 22.71
N TRP A 159 0.14 -16.14 23.88
CA TRP A 159 1.59 -16.21 24.03
C TRP A 159 2.10 -17.61 23.74
N VAL A 160 3.05 -17.72 22.83
CA VAL A 160 3.95 -18.86 22.71
C VAL A 160 5.10 -18.65 23.69
N LEU A 161 5.22 -19.55 24.66
CA LEU A 161 6.30 -19.52 25.65
C LEU A 161 7.49 -20.29 25.10
N VAL A 162 8.68 -19.71 25.22
CA VAL A 162 9.93 -20.27 24.69
C VAL A 162 10.80 -20.72 25.85
N THR A 163 11.26 -21.97 25.79
CA THR A 163 12.26 -22.55 26.68
C THR A 163 13.59 -22.72 25.94
N LEU A 164 14.65 -23.15 26.63
CA LEU A 164 15.92 -23.50 25.99
C LEU A 164 15.81 -24.64 24.95
N ARG A 165 14.72 -25.41 24.98
CA ARG A 165 14.43 -26.50 24.02
C ARG A 165 13.50 -26.06 22.88
N GLY A 166 13.01 -24.83 22.91
CA GLY A 166 12.06 -24.29 21.94
C GLY A 166 10.68 -23.98 22.52
N PRO A 167 9.67 -23.75 21.66
CA PRO A 167 8.29 -23.47 22.07
C PRO A 167 7.67 -24.61 22.88
N ASP A 168 7.05 -24.26 24.01
CA ASP A 168 6.31 -25.18 24.87
C ASP A 168 4.98 -24.51 25.29
N PRO A 169 3.82 -25.17 25.11
CA PRO A 169 2.52 -24.60 25.50
C PRO A 169 2.29 -24.59 27.02
N ALA A 170 3.02 -25.39 27.81
CA ALA A 170 2.85 -25.47 29.26
C ALA A 170 4.16 -25.70 30.05
N PRO A 171 5.20 -24.86 29.84
CA PRO A 171 6.45 -24.97 30.58
C PRO A 171 6.30 -24.55 32.04
N GLN A 172 7.22 -25.00 32.90
CA GLN A 172 7.36 -24.43 34.24
C GLN A 172 7.79 -22.96 34.13
N PRO A 173 7.28 -22.04 34.99
CA PRO A 173 7.63 -20.62 34.91
C PRO A 173 9.14 -20.33 34.97
N SER A 174 9.92 -21.16 35.66
CA SER A 174 11.39 -21.06 35.75
C SER A 174 12.11 -21.32 34.43
N ASP A 175 11.48 -22.03 33.50
CA ASP A 175 12.11 -22.53 32.28
C ASP A 175 11.84 -21.62 31.08
N VAL A 176 11.00 -20.60 31.26
CA VAL A 176 10.63 -19.63 30.22
C VAL A 176 11.74 -18.60 30.06
N VAL A 177 12.44 -18.65 28.92
CA VAL A 177 13.48 -17.70 28.54
C VAL A 177 12.93 -16.52 27.75
N GLY A 178 11.73 -16.66 27.17
CA GLY A 178 11.10 -15.62 26.38
C GLY A 178 9.68 -15.98 25.98
N ARG A 179 8.98 -15.03 25.37
CA ARG A 179 7.65 -15.26 24.80
C ARG A 179 7.46 -14.43 23.54
N TYR A 180 6.68 -14.97 22.61
CA TYR A 180 6.24 -14.24 21.43
C TYR A 180 4.78 -14.58 21.13
N ALA A 181 4.10 -13.71 20.41
CA ALA A 181 2.75 -13.92 19.93
C ALA A 181 2.72 -13.44 18.48
N PHE A 182 1.90 -14.05 17.63
CA PHE A 182 1.89 -13.71 16.21
C PHE A 182 0.48 -13.64 15.64
N ALA A 183 0.34 -12.77 14.63
CA ALA A 183 -0.78 -12.71 13.72
C ALA A 183 -0.21 -12.53 12.31
N VAL A 184 -0.63 -13.37 11.38
CA VAL A 184 -0.19 -13.41 9.98
C VAL A 184 -1.34 -12.95 9.11
N TYR A 185 -1.08 -11.92 8.32
CA TYR A 185 -2.05 -11.33 7.41
C TYR A 185 -1.65 -11.60 5.96
N ASP A 186 -2.64 -11.83 5.10
CA ASP A 186 -2.47 -11.82 3.66
C ASP A 186 -2.45 -10.38 3.13
N GLU A 187 -1.34 -9.99 2.52
CA GLU A 187 -1.24 -8.74 1.78
C GLU A 187 -1.25 -8.94 0.25
N GLY A 188 -1.31 -10.19 -0.23
CA GLY A 188 -1.14 -10.54 -1.64
C GLY A 188 -2.27 -10.06 -2.56
N GLY A 189 -3.45 -9.82 -2.00
CA GLY A 189 -4.63 -9.29 -2.71
C GLY A 189 -4.91 -7.82 -2.47
N LEU A 190 -4.03 -7.10 -1.77
CA LEU A 190 -4.25 -5.69 -1.46
C LEU A 190 -3.99 -4.79 -2.66
N LEU A 191 -4.68 -3.66 -2.67
CA LEU A 191 -4.54 -2.67 -3.70
C LEU A 191 -3.22 -1.91 -3.53
N ASP A 192 -2.26 -2.11 -4.44
CA ASP A 192 -0.98 -1.41 -4.38
C ASP A 192 -1.14 0.08 -4.67
N MET A 193 -1.01 0.89 -3.62
CA MET A 193 -1.22 2.34 -3.67
C MET A 193 -0.13 3.10 -4.42
N ASN A 194 1.00 2.45 -4.75
CA ASN A 194 1.98 3.01 -5.67
C ASN A 194 1.42 3.17 -7.08
N LEU A 195 0.43 2.36 -7.45
CA LEU A 195 -0.14 2.36 -8.79
C LEU A 195 -1.65 2.64 -8.81
N ALA A 196 -2.37 2.17 -7.80
CA ALA A 196 -3.81 2.02 -7.90
C ALA A 196 -4.61 3.31 -7.85
N GLY A 197 -5.58 3.45 -8.74
CA GLY A 197 -6.49 4.60 -8.76
C GLY A 197 -6.30 5.52 -9.96
N PHE A 198 -7.37 6.19 -10.31
CA PHE A 198 -7.37 7.26 -11.29
C PHE A 198 -7.99 8.53 -10.68
N PRO A 199 -7.70 9.71 -11.24
CA PRO A 199 -8.25 10.97 -10.74
C PRO A 199 -9.78 10.95 -10.81
N ALA A 200 -10.49 11.47 -9.80
CA ALA A 200 -11.93 11.61 -9.84
C ALA A 200 -12.35 12.84 -10.68
N TRP A 201 -13.23 12.64 -11.66
CA TRP A 201 -13.79 13.69 -12.53
C TRP A 201 -15.11 14.20 -11.99
N ALA A 202 -15.26 15.52 -11.93
CA ALA A 202 -16.43 16.21 -11.42
C ALA A 202 -17.14 17.06 -12.50
N GLY A 203 -16.91 16.80 -13.79
CA GLY A 203 -17.45 17.64 -14.86
C GLY A 203 -18.97 17.64 -14.90
N THR A 204 -19.57 18.71 -14.39
CA THR A 204 -20.88 19.22 -14.79
C THR A 204 -20.69 20.28 -15.88
N SER A 205 -21.57 20.30 -16.89
CA SER A 205 -21.65 21.16 -18.08
C SER A 205 -20.77 20.73 -19.27
N ALA A 206 -21.22 20.68 -20.52
CA ALA A 206 -22.34 21.38 -21.16
C ALA A 206 -23.16 20.46 -22.09
N ALA A 207 -24.31 20.95 -22.54
CA ALA A 207 -25.31 20.34 -23.43
C ALA A 207 -24.81 19.93 -24.84
N ASN A 208 -23.55 19.56 -24.98
CA ASN A 208 -22.97 18.98 -26.17
C ASN A 208 -21.71 18.21 -25.76
N PRO A 209 -21.76 16.87 -25.65
CA PRO A 209 -20.54 16.08 -25.57
C PRO A 209 -19.83 16.22 -26.93
N GLN A 210 -19.01 17.26 -27.09
CA GLN A 210 -18.01 17.26 -28.15
C GLN A 210 -17.15 16.00 -27.92
N PRO A 211 -17.08 15.08 -28.88
CA PRO A 211 -16.21 13.92 -28.78
C PRO A 211 -14.77 14.39 -29.08
N THR A 212 -14.21 15.23 -28.23
CA THR A 212 -12.78 15.14 -27.91
C THR A 212 -12.55 13.75 -27.31
N PRO A 213 -11.40 13.10 -27.56
CA PRO A 213 -11.24 11.67 -27.32
C PRO A 213 -11.39 11.30 -25.84
N THR A 214 -12.65 11.05 -25.48
CA THR A 214 -13.23 10.37 -24.32
C THR A 214 -13.04 11.01 -22.94
N PRO A 215 -14.12 11.38 -22.21
CA PRO A 215 -14.05 11.36 -20.76
C PRO A 215 -13.70 9.93 -20.33
N TRP A 216 -12.53 9.75 -19.73
CA TRP A 216 -11.91 8.48 -19.37
C TRP A 216 -12.83 7.52 -18.59
N GLN A 217 -13.89 8.04 -17.96
CA GLN A 217 -14.95 7.29 -17.29
C GLN A 217 -15.69 6.33 -18.22
N VAL A 218 -15.72 6.54 -19.55
CA VAL A 218 -16.33 5.60 -20.52
C VAL A 218 -15.34 4.59 -21.11
N ASN A 219 -14.04 4.70 -20.81
CA ASN A 219 -13.03 3.71 -21.20
C ASN A 219 -12.96 2.52 -20.22
N VAL A 220 -14.02 2.30 -19.43
CA VAL A 220 -14.27 1.17 -18.50
C VAL A 220 -13.91 -0.19 -19.10
N GLY A 221 -13.99 -0.35 -20.42
CA GLY A 221 -13.61 -1.58 -21.12
C GLY A 221 -12.10 -1.90 -21.14
N ARG A 222 -11.23 -1.00 -20.66
CA ARG A 222 -9.77 -1.19 -20.57
C ARG A 222 -9.29 -1.70 -19.19
N LYS A 223 -10.21 -2.13 -18.33
CA LYS A 223 -9.95 -2.69 -16.99
C LYS A 223 -9.10 -3.97 -17.08
N GLY A 224 -7.79 -3.84 -16.89
CA GLY A 224 -6.87 -4.98 -16.74
C GLY A 224 -5.65 -4.68 -15.86
N THR A 225 -5.43 -3.43 -15.48
CA THR A 225 -4.30 -3.00 -14.64
C THR A 225 -4.83 -2.31 -13.39
N ILE A 226 -4.17 -2.57 -12.25
CA ILE A 226 -4.52 -1.98 -10.94
C ILE A 226 -4.52 -0.43 -10.96
N ALA A 227 -3.79 0.17 -11.91
CA ALA A 227 -3.81 1.60 -12.22
C ALA A 227 -5.22 2.18 -12.46
N PHE A 228 -6.13 1.37 -12.99
CA PHE A 228 -7.52 1.77 -13.25
C PHE A 228 -8.50 1.26 -12.18
N ALA A 229 -8.00 0.81 -11.03
CA ALA A 229 -8.85 0.47 -9.91
C ALA A 229 -9.68 1.68 -9.48
N ASP A 230 -10.99 1.50 -9.38
CA ASP A 230 -11.88 2.55 -8.90
C ASP A 230 -11.82 2.63 -7.38
N LEU A 231 -11.08 3.63 -6.86
CA LEU A 231 -11.00 3.87 -5.41
C LEU A 231 -12.36 4.29 -4.83
N GLY A 232 -13.28 4.78 -5.67
CA GLY A 232 -14.67 5.09 -5.31
C GLY A 232 -15.53 3.86 -5.03
N ALA A 233 -15.08 2.66 -5.44
CA ALA A 233 -15.78 1.41 -5.21
C ALA A 233 -15.42 0.73 -3.87
N LEU A 234 -14.47 1.29 -3.11
CA LEU A 234 -14.07 0.74 -1.81
C LEU A 234 -15.14 1.00 -0.74
N PRO A 235 -15.26 0.15 0.30
CA PRO A 235 -16.14 0.41 1.44
C PRO A 235 -15.75 1.72 2.13
N THR A 236 -16.69 2.65 2.31
CA THR A 236 -16.42 4.03 2.79
C THR A 236 -15.34 4.74 1.96
N PRO A 237 -15.59 4.97 0.65
CA PRO A 237 -14.55 5.37 -0.29
C PRO A 237 -13.97 6.75 0.04
N PRO A 238 -12.70 7.01 -0.32
CA PRO A 238 -12.17 8.37 -0.27
C PRO A 238 -13.01 9.31 -1.15
N THR A 239 -13.20 10.54 -0.70
CA THR A 239 -13.85 11.59 -1.51
C THR A 239 -13.04 11.87 -2.79
N SER A 240 -13.69 12.42 -3.82
CA SER A 240 -13.01 12.82 -5.07
C SER A 240 -11.77 13.70 -4.85
N SER A 241 -11.83 14.61 -3.87
CA SER A 241 -10.66 15.43 -3.48
C SER A 241 -9.52 14.59 -2.91
N GLN A 242 -9.83 13.60 -2.08
CA GLN A 242 -8.82 12.70 -1.50
C GLN A 242 -8.21 11.78 -2.56
N ILE A 243 -9.04 11.22 -3.46
CA ILE A 243 -8.57 10.44 -4.62
C ILE A 243 -7.59 11.28 -5.45
N ASN A 244 -7.97 12.51 -5.81
CA ASN A 244 -7.11 13.41 -6.58
C ASN A 244 -5.80 13.73 -5.87
N LYS A 245 -5.80 13.86 -4.54
CA LYS A 245 -4.57 14.06 -3.75
C LYS A 245 -3.67 12.83 -3.74
N ILE A 246 -4.25 11.63 -3.62
CA ILE A 246 -3.50 10.36 -3.68
C ILE A 246 -2.84 10.20 -5.04
N VAL A 247 -3.65 10.25 -6.12
CA VAL A 247 -3.16 10.06 -7.49
C VAL A 247 -2.22 11.19 -7.90
N GLY A 248 -2.45 12.40 -7.40
CA GLY A 248 -1.60 13.55 -7.69
C GLY A 248 -0.25 13.50 -6.97
N TRP A 249 -0.21 13.02 -5.72
CA TRP A 249 1.05 12.85 -4.98
C TRP A 249 1.98 11.86 -5.68
N ARG A 250 1.47 10.69 -6.09
CA ARG A 250 2.30 9.67 -6.76
C ARG A 250 2.75 10.08 -8.16
N ASN A 251 1.90 10.74 -8.94
CA ASN A 251 2.23 11.13 -10.33
C ASN A 251 2.67 12.60 -10.43
N TYR A 252 3.36 13.13 -9.43
CA TYR A 252 3.68 14.55 -9.36
C TYR A 252 4.44 15.05 -10.59
N GLY A 253 5.50 14.34 -10.97
CA GLY A 253 6.37 14.70 -12.09
C GLY A 253 5.68 14.44 -13.43
N THR A 254 5.10 13.25 -13.58
CA THR A 254 4.35 12.85 -14.77
C THR A 254 3.20 13.82 -15.06
N THR A 255 2.49 14.30 -14.05
CA THR A 255 1.35 15.22 -14.24
C THR A 255 1.73 16.70 -14.23
N LYS A 256 3.03 17.02 -14.22
CA LYS A 256 3.56 18.40 -14.24
C LYS A 256 2.85 19.31 -13.23
N GLN A 257 2.76 18.84 -11.99
CA GLN A 257 2.06 19.61 -10.97
C GLN A 257 2.84 20.86 -10.60
N THR A 258 2.13 21.99 -10.54
CA THR A 258 2.69 23.30 -10.20
C THR A 258 2.60 23.58 -8.70
N ALA A 259 1.73 22.87 -7.98
CA ALA A 259 1.59 23.00 -6.54
C ALA A 259 2.84 22.49 -5.82
N THR A 260 3.52 23.35 -5.06
CA THR A 260 4.72 22.98 -4.28
C THR A 260 4.38 22.44 -2.89
N ALA A 261 3.17 22.73 -2.39
CA ALA A 261 2.69 22.35 -1.08
C ALA A 261 2.04 20.95 -1.05
N PHE A 262 2.52 20.10 -0.15
CA PHE A 262 1.92 18.80 0.17
C PHE A 262 0.46 19.00 0.58
N ARG A 263 -0.46 18.14 0.09
CA ARG A 263 -1.94 18.22 0.22
C ARG A 263 -2.69 19.17 -0.73
N LYS A 264 -1.99 19.97 -1.53
CA LYS A 264 -2.59 20.77 -2.62
C LYS A 264 -2.45 20.11 -4.00
N PHE A 265 -2.04 18.83 -4.03
CA PHE A 265 -2.03 18.03 -5.25
C PHE A 265 -3.46 17.94 -5.78
N SER A 266 -3.68 18.59 -6.90
CA SER A 266 -4.93 18.59 -7.62
C SER A 266 -4.56 18.42 -9.07
N PHE A 267 -5.24 17.53 -9.76
CA PHE A 267 -5.42 17.71 -11.19
C PHE A 267 -6.15 19.04 -11.32
N GLN A 268 -5.45 20.11 -11.69
CA GLN A 268 -6.15 21.34 -12.02
C GLN A 268 -6.97 21.01 -13.26
N LEU A 269 -8.29 21.16 -13.12
CA LEU A 269 -9.30 20.91 -14.14
C LEU A 269 -9.25 21.99 -15.23
N ASP A 270 -8.05 22.26 -15.76
CA ASP A 270 -7.94 22.86 -17.08
C ASP A 270 -7.92 21.69 -18.08
N PRO A 271 -8.86 21.61 -19.05
CA PRO A 271 -9.35 20.32 -19.57
C PRO A 271 -8.34 19.39 -20.24
N ASN A 272 -7.11 19.82 -20.58
CA ASN A 272 -6.34 19.14 -21.63
C ASN A 272 -4.83 18.90 -21.35
N ALA A 273 -4.26 19.23 -20.19
CA ALA A 273 -2.80 19.09 -20.00
C ALA A 273 -2.40 17.97 -19.04
N GLN A 274 -2.76 18.08 -17.76
CA GLN A 274 -2.21 17.20 -16.72
C GLN A 274 -2.86 15.80 -16.74
N GLN A 275 -4.17 15.74 -17.01
CA GLN A 275 -4.91 14.47 -17.15
C GLN A 275 -4.57 13.77 -18.46
N ASP A 276 -4.44 14.50 -19.55
CA ASP A 276 -4.00 13.93 -20.84
C ASP A 276 -2.56 13.44 -20.75
N THR A 277 -1.71 14.10 -19.98
CA THR A 277 -0.35 13.60 -19.70
C THR A 277 -0.39 12.34 -18.84
N TRP A 278 -1.22 12.29 -17.79
CA TRP A 278 -1.42 11.07 -16.99
C TRP A 278 -1.93 9.91 -17.85
N GLY A 279 -2.98 10.14 -18.63
CA GLY A 279 -3.58 9.14 -19.51
C GLY A 279 -2.63 8.69 -20.61
N SER A 280 -1.88 9.60 -21.22
CA SER A 280 -0.88 9.27 -22.25
C SER A 280 0.28 8.47 -21.70
N TYR A 281 0.75 8.80 -20.49
CA TYR A 281 1.80 8.06 -19.81
C TYR A 281 1.35 6.64 -19.42
N LEU A 282 0.11 6.48 -18.94
CA LEU A 282 -0.40 5.18 -18.47
C LEU A 282 -0.96 4.27 -19.57
N LEU A 283 -1.54 4.83 -20.63
CA LEU A 283 -2.21 4.07 -21.68
C LEU A 283 -1.42 3.93 -22.97
N ASP A 284 -0.29 4.64 -23.10
CA ASP A 284 0.56 4.63 -24.29
C ASP A 284 -0.30 4.71 -25.58
N PHE A 285 -0.89 5.88 -25.83
CA PHE A 285 -1.78 6.06 -26.98
C PHE A 285 -1.11 5.94 -28.36
N GLY A 286 0.19 5.60 -28.43
CA GLY A 286 0.88 5.30 -29.69
C GLY A 286 0.99 6.46 -30.68
N ASP A 287 0.52 7.66 -30.33
CA ASP A 287 0.71 8.88 -31.11
C ASP A 287 1.87 9.70 -30.50
N ALA A 288 2.80 10.13 -31.35
CA ALA A 288 3.99 10.91 -31.02
C ALA A 288 3.63 12.15 -30.15
N PRO A 289 4.43 12.45 -29.09
CA PRO A 289 5.86 12.70 -29.22
C PRO A 289 6.78 11.55 -28.76
N TYR A 290 6.23 10.47 -28.21
CA TYR A 290 7.03 9.36 -27.68
C TYR A 290 7.35 8.35 -28.80
N THR A 291 8.30 8.70 -29.67
CA THR A 291 8.81 7.85 -30.75
C THR A 291 9.65 6.66 -30.26
N ASP A 292 9.83 6.54 -28.95
CA ASP A 292 10.56 5.45 -28.31
C ASP A 292 9.64 4.77 -27.28
N PRO A 293 9.25 3.49 -27.46
CA PRO A 293 8.59 2.71 -26.43
C PRO A 293 9.61 2.35 -25.35
N SER A 294 10.08 3.36 -24.63
CA SER A 294 10.63 3.09 -23.32
C SER A 294 9.45 2.62 -22.47
N ILE A 295 9.49 1.32 -22.18
CA ILE A 295 8.59 0.55 -21.35
C ILE A 295 8.75 1.08 -19.91
N TYR A 296 8.38 2.33 -19.67
CA TYR A 296 8.51 2.95 -18.38
C TYR A 296 7.59 2.23 -17.41
N SER A 297 8.17 1.79 -16.29
CA SER A 297 7.34 1.34 -15.18
C SER A 297 6.51 2.52 -14.71
N PHE A 298 5.26 2.31 -14.29
CA PHE A 298 4.38 3.39 -13.81
C PHE A 298 4.92 4.17 -12.59
N VAL A 299 6.08 3.78 -12.06
CA VAL A 299 6.82 4.46 -10.99
C VAL A 299 8.06 5.22 -11.49
N SER A 300 8.24 5.37 -12.81
CA SER A 300 9.42 6.01 -13.41
C SER A 300 9.07 7.30 -14.13
N VAL A 301 9.75 8.40 -13.80
CA VAL A 301 9.56 9.68 -14.49
C VAL A 301 10.42 9.68 -15.75
N PRO A 302 9.87 10.00 -16.93
CA PRO A 302 10.70 10.20 -18.10
C PRO A 302 11.63 11.41 -17.92
N SER A 303 12.83 11.36 -18.51
CA SER A 303 13.91 12.33 -18.24
C SER A 303 13.65 13.76 -18.76
N ASP A 304 12.59 13.96 -19.53
CA ASP A 304 12.23 15.20 -20.22
C ASP A 304 11.13 16.02 -19.51
N PHE A 305 10.79 15.68 -18.26
CA PHE A 305 9.77 16.40 -17.48
C PHE A 305 10.42 17.39 -16.48
N PRO A 306 10.47 18.70 -16.78
CA PRO A 306 10.91 19.71 -15.83
C PRO A 306 9.77 20.03 -14.84
N SER A 307 9.65 19.25 -13.77
CA SER A 307 8.64 19.48 -12.71
C SER A 307 9.28 19.98 -11.43
N ASN A 308 9.46 21.30 -11.28
CA ASN A 308 9.78 21.99 -10.00
C ASN A 308 10.72 21.21 -9.04
N ASP A 309 11.74 20.54 -9.58
CA ASP A 309 12.70 19.67 -8.87
C ASP A 309 12.12 18.47 -8.08
N ARG A 310 10.92 17.97 -8.45
CA ARG A 310 10.30 16.78 -7.84
C ARG A 310 9.83 15.76 -8.86
N THR A 311 10.14 14.49 -8.58
CA THR A 311 9.71 13.32 -9.36
C THR A 311 8.39 12.76 -8.85
N ASP A 312 7.88 11.76 -9.56
CA ASP A 312 6.84 10.85 -9.04
C ASP A 312 7.28 10.22 -7.71
N GLN A 313 6.29 9.85 -6.90
CA GLN A 313 6.47 9.42 -5.52
C GLN A 313 5.96 7.98 -5.36
N ALA A 314 6.67 7.19 -4.56
CA ALA A 314 6.30 5.82 -4.23
C ALA A 314 6.50 5.54 -2.73
N PHE A 315 5.65 4.71 -2.18
CA PHE A 315 5.80 4.07 -0.88
C PHE A 315 6.78 2.90 -0.99
N MET A 316 7.81 2.93 -0.16
CA MET A 316 8.70 1.80 0.09
C MET A 316 8.21 0.96 1.25
N THR A 317 7.47 1.57 2.18
CA THR A 317 6.97 0.88 3.38
C THR A 317 5.53 1.23 3.69
N ARG A 318 4.81 0.28 4.30
CA ARG A 318 3.44 0.51 4.80
C ARG A 318 3.36 1.70 5.76
N LYS A 319 4.42 1.97 6.54
CA LYS A 319 4.49 3.13 7.44
C LYS A 319 4.35 4.46 6.69
N GLU A 320 4.85 4.56 5.47
CA GLU A 320 4.70 5.76 4.64
C GLU A 320 3.27 5.91 4.14
N LEU A 321 2.62 4.80 3.76
CA LEU A 321 1.20 4.79 3.41
C LEU A 321 0.33 5.26 4.59
N LEU A 322 0.62 4.80 5.81
CA LEU A 322 -0.08 5.26 7.03
C LEU A 322 0.12 6.77 7.27
N ARG A 323 1.33 7.29 7.04
CA ARG A 323 1.62 8.74 7.16
C ARG A 323 0.88 9.56 6.09
N LEU A 324 0.76 9.03 4.87
CA LEU A 324 -0.02 9.66 3.82
C LEU A 324 -1.50 9.68 4.21
N GLN A 325 -2.04 8.56 4.68
CA GLN A 325 -3.43 8.48 5.13
C GLN A 325 -3.71 9.52 6.22
N GLY A 326 -2.88 9.61 7.26
CA GLY A 326 -3.02 10.64 8.30
C GLY A 326 -2.90 12.07 7.79
N SER A 327 -2.22 12.27 6.64
CA SER A 327 -2.07 13.59 6.02
C SER A 327 -3.21 13.98 5.08
N ILE A 328 -3.74 13.04 4.31
CA ILE A 328 -4.86 13.26 3.38
C ILE A 328 -6.20 13.17 4.11
N GLY A 329 -6.29 12.36 5.16
CA GLY A 329 -7.45 12.22 6.04
C GLY A 329 -8.57 11.33 5.48
N PHE A 330 -8.27 10.34 4.64
CA PHE A 330 -9.27 9.32 4.26
C PHE A 330 -9.42 8.28 5.39
N SER A 331 -10.49 7.48 5.38
CA SER A 331 -10.79 6.52 6.46
C SER A 331 -9.61 5.56 6.74
N GLU A 332 -9.29 5.32 8.01
CA GLU A 332 -8.27 4.33 8.38
C GLU A 332 -8.70 2.90 8.03
N ASP A 333 -10.01 2.62 8.02
CA ASP A 333 -10.54 1.29 7.68
C ASP A 333 -10.24 0.89 6.24
N LEU A 334 -10.06 1.86 5.34
CA LEU A 334 -9.68 1.61 3.95
C LEU A 334 -8.29 0.97 3.83
N LEU A 335 -7.41 1.18 4.81
CA LEU A 335 -6.06 0.64 4.80
C LEU A 335 -6.03 -0.89 4.82
N GLN A 336 -7.12 -1.53 5.23
CA GLN A 336 -7.25 -2.99 5.14
C GLN A 336 -7.32 -3.50 3.70
N TYR A 337 -7.61 -2.63 2.72
CA TYR A 337 -7.67 -2.95 1.30
C TYR A 337 -6.46 -2.43 0.52
N MET A 338 -5.54 -1.72 1.19
CA MET A 338 -4.46 -0.98 0.56
C MET A 338 -3.10 -1.51 1.01
N GLY A 339 -2.20 -1.70 0.07
CA GLY A 339 -0.82 -2.13 0.26
C GLY A 339 0.17 -1.21 -0.45
N VAL A 340 1.46 -1.57 -0.38
CA VAL A 340 2.57 -0.88 -1.07
C VAL A 340 3.26 -1.78 -2.08
N PHE A 341 2.69 -2.97 -2.30
CA PHE A 341 3.26 -4.01 -3.14
C PHE A 341 2.12 -4.72 -3.86
N SER A 342 2.33 -5.01 -5.14
CA SER A 342 1.54 -5.95 -5.91
C SER A 342 2.48 -6.88 -6.69
N ARG A 343 2.02 -8.10 -6.94
CA ARG A 343 2.67 -9.05 -7.86
C ARG A 343 2.37 -8.74 -9.32
N GLU A 344 1.46 -7.80 -9.58
CA GLU A 344 1.06 -7.41 -10.93
C GLU A 344 2.17 -6.63 -11.66
N ARG A 345 2.12 -6.73 -12.98
CA ARG A 345 3.08 -6.07 -13.86
C ARG A 345 2.86 -4.55 -13.83
N ASN A 346 3.73 -3.80 -13.16
CA ASN A 346 3.71 -2.32 -13.07
C ASN A 346 4.15 -1.61 -14.38
N ARG A 347 3.55 -1.99 -15.51
CA ARG A 347 3.72 -1.32 -16.82
C ARG A 347 2.47 -1.56 -17.67
N PRO A 348 2.23 -0.74 -18.72
CA PRO A 348 1.19 -1.04 -19.69
C PRO A 348 1.37 -2.48 -20.18
N ALA A 349 0.27 -3.22 -20.37
CA ALA A 349 0.35 -4.54 -20.97
C ALA A 349 1.06 -4.41 -22.33
N PRO A 350 2.22 -5.06 -22.57
CA PRO A 350 2.91 -4.94 -23.86
C PRO A 350 2.03 -5.44 -25.00
N ASP A 351 1.18 -6.40 -24.65
CA ASP A 351 0.24 -7.08 -25.53
C ASP A 351 -0.87 -6.12 -26.01
N TRP A 352 -1.04 -4.95 -25.38
CA TRP A 352 -1.97 -3.91 -25.85
C TRP A 352 -1.59 -3.36 -27.22
N ARG A 353 -0.29 -3.23 -27.51
CA ARG A 353 0.18 -2.82 -28.85
C ARG A 353 0.07 -3.97 -29.86
N SER A 354 0.36 -5.20 -29.44
CA SER A 354 0.43 -6.39 -30.33
C SER A 354 -0.90 -7.10 -30.56
N LEU A 355 -1.98 -6.68 -29.90
CA LEU A 355 -3.35 -7.10 -30.22
C LEU A 355 -3.75 -6.70 -31.66
N ASN A 356 -2.96 -5.89 -32.35
CA ASN A 356 -3.17 -5.54 -33.76
C ASN A 356 -2.60 -6.56 -34.76
N ASP A 357 -1.75 -7.52 -34.35
CA ASP A 357 -1.06 -8.39 -35.32
C ASP A 357 -1.12 -9.90 -35.03
N ARG A 358 -1.53 -10.37 -33.84
CA ARG A 358 -1.45 -11.82 -33.50
C ARG A 358 -2.58 -12.44 -32.67
N SER A 359 -3.73 -11.78 -32.51
CA SER A 359 -4.94 -12.46 -32.02
C SER A 359 -6.14 -11.97 -32.82
N PRO A 360 -7.08 -12.86 -33.21
CA PRO A 360 -8.31 -12.43 -33.86
C PRO A 360 -9.02 -11.42 -32.95
N ASP A 361 -9.20 -10.22 -33.50
CA ASP A 361 -9.60 -8.97 -32.86
C ASP A 361 -10.67 -9.14 -31.77
N ARG A 362 -10.32 -8.85 -30.51
CA ARG A 362 -11.31 -8.21 -29.63
C ARG A 362 -11.34 -6.74 -30.01
N PHE A 363 -12.38 -6.35 -30.73
CA PHE A 363 -12.58 -4.99 -31.19
C PHE A 363 -12.45 -4.00 -30.02
N PRO A 364 -11.64 -2.94 -30.14
CA PRO A 364 -11.59 -1.89 -29.14
C PRO A 364 -12.96 -1.19 -29.06
N MET A 365 -13.78 -1.53 -28.06
CA MET A 365 -15.15 -1.00 -27.91
C MET A 365 -15.21 0.53 -27.88
N ASN A 366 -14.13 1.21 -27.51
CA ASN A 366 -14.00 2.66 -27.54
C ASN A 366 -13.90 3.24 -28.97
N ALA A 367 -13.69 2.41 -29.99
CA ALA A 367 -13.64 2.80 -31.40
C ALA A 367 -14.97 2.56 -32.13
N ILE A 368 -16.03 2.06 -31.47
CA ILE A 368 -17.32 1.81 -32.14
C ILE A 368 -17.94 3.10 -32.66
N GLY A 369 -17.73 4.24 -31.97
CA GLY A 369 -18.15 5.57 -32.43
C GLY A 369 -17.32 6.13 -33.59
N LEU A 370 -16.16 5.52 -33.89
CA LEU A 370 -15.33 5.85 -35.07
C LEU A 370 -15.75 5.04 -36.30
N VAL A 371 -16.60 4.01 -36.12
CA VAL A 371 -17.22 3.27 -37.22
C VAL A 371 -18.33 4.13 -37.80
N LYS A 372 -17.99 4.97 -38.77
CA LYS A 372 -18.97 5.67 -39.59
C LYS A 372 -19.33 4.77 -40.78
N PRO A 373 -20.59 4.33 -40.93
CA PRO A 373 -20.99 3.69 -42.17
C PRO A 373 -20.78 4.67 -43.32
N ALA A 374 -20.21 4.19 -44.41
CA ALA A 374 -20.08 4.98 -45.62
C ALA A 374 -21.49 5.46 -46.05
N PRO A 375 -21.69 6.74 -46.44
CA PRO A 375 -22.94 7.15 -47.04
C PRO A 375 -23.22 6.27 -48.28
N PRO A 376 -24.48 6.06 -48.67
CA PRO A 376 -24.87 5.08 -49.70
C PRO A 376 -24.13 5.21 -51.04
N GLU A 377 -23.60 6.40 -51.34
CA GLU A 377 -22.92 6.73 -52.59
C GLU A 377 -21.38 6.71 -52.49
N SER A 378 -20.83 6.42 -51.31
CA SER A 378 -19.39 6.30 -51.09
C SER A 378 -18.88 4.97 -51.63
N VAL A 379 -18.62 4.94 -52.94
CA VAL A 379 -17.86 3.87 -53.60
C VAL A 379 -16.39 4.02 -53.17
N THR A 380 -16.05 3.49 -52.00
CA THR A 380 -14.64 3.17 -51.71
C THR A 380 -14.53 1.66 -51.65
N THR A 381 -14.02 1.12 -52.75
CA THR A 381 -13.44 -0.20 -52.89
C THR A 381 -12.60 -0.54 -51.66
N ARG A 382 -12.71 -1.81 -51.22
CA ARG A 382 -11.92 -2.47 -50.18
C ARG A 382 -10.51 -1.90 -50.09
N GLY A 383 -10.30 -0.93 -49.21
CA GLY A 383 -9.03 -0.24 -49.09
C GLY A 383 -8.81 0.17 -47.64
N ARG A 384 -7.79 -0.42 -47.01
CA ARG A 384 -7.16 0.16 -45.82
C ARG A 384 -6.46 1.44 -46.25
N GLY A 385 -7.22 2.54 -46.36
CA GLY A 385 -6.73 3.79 -46.91
C GLY A 385 -6.42 4.83 -45.84
N ASN A 386 -5.13 5.13 -45.62
CA ASN A 386 -4.67 6.44 -45.16
C ASN A 386 -4.87 7.48 -46.27
N GLY A 387 -6.12 7.66 -46.71
CA GLY A 387 -6.45 8.56 -47.80
C GLY A 387 -6.85 9.94 -47.28
N GLN A 388 -5.98 10.94 -47.48
CA GLN A 388 -6.42 12.34 -47.54
C GLN A 388 -7.37 12.50 -48.74
N GLY A 389 -8.65 12.27 -48.51
CA GLY A 389 -9.69 12.58 -49.49
C GLY A 389 -9.80 14.09 -49.62
N ARG A 390 -9.41 14.63 -50.78
CA ARG A 390 -9.58 16.04 -51.18
C ARG A 390 -11.06 16.38 -51.49
N GLY A 391 -11.96 16.07 -50.57
CA GLY A 391 -13.38 16.45 -50.63
C GLY A 391 -13.67 17.47 -49.52
N ASN A 392 -14.30 18.59 -49.88
CA ASN A 392 -14.68 19.64 -48.94
C ASN A 392 -15.48 19.08 -47.75
N GLY A 393 -14.88 19.11 -46.55
CA GLY A 393 -15.61 19.05 -45.28
C GLY A 393 -15.38 17.84 -44.36
N TRP A 394 -14.55 16.84 -44.70
CA TRP A 394 -14.49 15.60 -43.89
C TRP A 394 -13.07 15.13 -43.54
N ASN A 395 -12.42 15.80 -42.59
CA ASN A 395 -11.21 15.33 -41.92
C ASN A 395 -11.57 14.40 -40.75
N GLY A 396 -11.88 13.14 -41.03
CA GLY A 396 -12.14 12.11 -40.00
C GLY A 396 -11.08 11.01 -39.98
N ARG A 397 -10.41 10.82 -38.83
CA ARG A 397 -9.43 9.75 -38.55
C ARG A 397 -10.10 8.38 -38.32
N GLY A 398 -10.80 7.84 -39.32
CA GLY A 398 -11.43 6.50 -39.25
C GLY A 398 -10.58 5.44 -39.94
N ARG A 399 -10.12 4.39 -39.21
CA ARG A 399 -9.31 3.27 -39.76
C ARG A 399 -10.11 2.21 -40.54
N TYR A 400 -11.45 2.24 -40.49
CA TYR A 400 -12.30 1.27 -41.19
C TYR A 400 -13.37 2.00 -42.01
N ARG A 401 -13.33 1.87 -43.33
CA ARG A 401 -14.34 2.33 -44.27
C ARG A 401 -14.85 1.14 -45.06
N GLY A 402 -16.17 0.97 -45.17
CA GLY A 402 -16.79 -0.16 -45.87
C GLY A 402 -18.31 -0.01 -45.94
N SER A 403 -18.96 -0.87 -46.72
CA SER A 403 -20.43 -0.92 -46.74
C SER A 403 -20.96 -1.36 -45.38
N ILE A 404 -22.19 -0.97 -45.04
CA ILE A 404 -22.87 -1.42 -43.81
C ILE A 404 -22.79 -2.95 -43.66
N ARG A 405 -22.97 -3.69 -44.76
CA ARG A 405 -22.86 -5.17 -44.77
C ARG A 405 -21.48 -5.70 -44.38
N ASP A 406 -20.41 -5.06 -44.85
CA ASP A 406 -19.05 -5.50 -44.51
C ASP A 406 -18.74 -5.24 -43.03
N ILE A 407 -19.22 -4.12 -42.49
CA ILE A 407 -19.11 -3.77 -41.08
C ILE A 407 -19.93 -4.75 -40.22
N LEU A 408 -21.15 -5.11 -40.64
CA LEU A 408 -22.01 -6.10 -39.96
C LEU A 408 -21.34 -7.47 -39.90
N ALA A 409 -20.76 -7.93 -41.02
CA ALA A 409 -20.07 -9.21 -41.09
C ALA A 409 -18.80 -9.26 -40.23
N MET A 410 -18.10 -8.14 -40.06
CA MET A 410 -16.90 -8.07 -39.21
C MET A 410 -17.21 -8.20 -37.71
N PHE A 411 -18.38 -7.74 -37.25
CA PHE A 411 -18.70 -7.73 -35.82
C PHE A 411 -19.74 -8.76 -35.39
N GLY A 412 -20.38 -9.48 -36.33
CA GLY A 412 -21.48 -10.39 -36.01
C GLY A 412 -22.68 -9.67 -35.37
N LEU A 413 -22.76 -8.35 -35.54
CA LEU A 413 -23.80 -7.49 -34.97
C LEU A 413 -24.90 -7.24 -36.01
N ALA A 414 -26.14 -7.08 -35.56
CA ALA A 414 -27.25 -6.59 -36.36
C ALA A 414 -27.64 -5.20 -35.85
N TRP A 415 -27.63 -4.19 -36.73
CA TRP A 415 -28.23 -2.90 -36.39
C TRP A 415 -29.75 -3.03 -36.47
N VAL A 416 -30.44 -2.76 -35.36
CA VAL A 416 -31.90 -2.57 -35.36
C VAL A 416 -32.16 -1.11 -35.69
N ASN A 417 -32.80 -0.85 -36.83
CA ASN A 417 -33.20 0.51 -37.19
C ASN A 417 -34.21 1.02 -36.16
N GLY A 418 -33.82 2.02 -35.37
CA GLY A 418 -34.64 2.66 -34.35
C GLY A 418 -35.73 3.56 -34.92
N SER A 419 -36.52 3.06 -35.86
CA SER A 419 -37.78 3.69 -36.27
C SER A 419 -38.94 2.76 -35.90
N GLY A 420 -39.24 2.75 -34.59
CA GLY A 420 -40.31 1.96 -33.99
C GLY A 420 -39.77 0.88 -33.06
N THR A 421 -39.83 1.13 -31.75
CA THR A 421 -39.67 0.08 -30.73
C THR A 421 -40.77 -0.97 -30.90
N ASP A 422 -40.51 -2.01 -31.68
CA ASP A 422 -41.25 -3.25 -31.58
C ASP A 422 -40.70 -4.04 -30.38
N LYS A 423 -41.46 -4.02 -29.28
CA LYS A 423 -41.11 -4.69 -28.02
C LYS A 423 -41.02 -6.22 -28.17
N SER A 424 -41.41 -6.80 -29.30
CA SER A 424 -41.32 -8.24 -29.56
C SER A 424 -39.89 -8.74 -29.83
N GLN A 425 -38.93 -7.87 -30.20
CA GLN A 425 -37.54 -8.29 -30.45
C GLN A 425 -36.68 -8.42 -29.18
N LEU A 426 -37.13 -7.88 -28.05
CA LEU A 426 -36.47 -8.07 -26.74
C LEU A 426 -36.78 -9.44 -26.10
N GLY A 427 -37.79 -10.17 -26.60
CA GLY A 427 -38.15 -11.49 -26.08
C GLY A 427 -37.37 -12.67 -26.68
N TYR A 428 -36.49 -12.43 -27.66
CA TYR A 428 -35.74 -13.49 -28.36
C TYR A 428 -34.29 -13.66 -27.89
N TRP A 429 -33.86 -12.83 -26.94
CA TRP A 429 -32.54 -12.94 -26.30
C TRP A 429 -32.73 -12.97 -24.78
N GLY A 430 -33.20 -14.12 -24.29
CA GLY A 430 -33.10 -14.61 -22.89
C GLY A 430 -33.23 -13.62 -21.76
#